data_AF-A0A924L4A7-F1
#
_entry.id   AF-A0A924L4A7-F1
#
_cell.length_a   1.000
_cell.length_b   1.000
_cell.length_c   1.000
_cell.angle_alpha   90.00
_cell.angle_beta   90.00
_cell.angle_gamma   90.00
#
_symmetry.space_group_name_H-M   'P 1'
#
loop_
_entity.id
_entity.type
_entity.pdbx_description
1 polymer ?
#
loop_
_entity_poly.entity_id
_entity_poly.type
_entity_poly.pdbx_seq_one_letter_code
_entity_poly.pdbx_strand_id
1 'polypeptide(L)' 'DSLFPGGVGKTWAPEDFTTLIDDVETKIFGRFDDEAHVYPGHGSDTTLGVERPHLQEWQERGW' A
#
# COMPACT_ATOMS: atom_id res chain seq x y z
N ASP A 1 -3.44 3.74 9.13
CA ASP A 1 -2.35 4.28 8.28
C ASP A 1 -1.59 3.14 7.62
N SER A 2 -2.21 2.48 6.64
CA SER A 2 -1.67 1.27 6.00
C SER A 2 -1.22 1.51 4.56
N LEU A 3 -2.03 2.22 3.76
CA LEU A 3 -1.77 2.54 2.37
C LEU A 3 -1.93 4.05 2.16
N PHE A 4 -0.99 4.63 1.44
CA PHE A 4 -0.90 6.04 1.09
C PHE A 4 -0.44 6.20 -0.36
N PRO A 5 -0.57 7.40 -0.94
CA PRO A 5 0.12 7.69 -2.19
C PRO A 5 1.63 7.41 -2.05
N GLY A 6 2.15 6.53 -2.90
CA GLY A 6 3.57 6.19 -2.96
C GLY A 6 4.07 5.11 -1.98
N GLY A 7 3.19 4.48 -1.19
CA GLY A 7 3.57 3.28 -0.43
C GLY A 7 2.75 2.95 0.81
N VAL A 8 3.29 2.02 1.59
CA VAL A 8 2.69 1.59 2.86
C VAL A 8 3.10 2.47 4.04
N GLY A 9 2.32 2.40 5.11
CA GLY A 9 2.61 3.12 6.35
C GLY A 9 3.92 2.70 7.01
N LYS A 10 4.43 3.57 7.90
CA LYS A 10 5.64 3.30 8.68
C LYS A 10 5.46 2.10 9.60
N THR A 11 6.46 1.22 9.62
CA THR A 11 6.60 0.13 10.59
C THR A 11 7.88 0.27 11.42
N TRP A 12 8.03 -0.55 12.46
CA TRP A 12 9.13 -0.42 13.43
C TRP A 12 10.08 -1.63 13.44
N ALA A 13 9.73 -2.68 12.70
CA ALA A 13 10.54 -3.86 12.48
C ALA A 13 10.37 -4.35 11.03
N PRO A 14 11.38 -5.03 10.45
CA PRO A 14 11.27 -5.61 9.11
C PRO A 14 10.11 -6.58 8.96
N GLU A 15 9.80 -7.37 9.99
CA GLU A 15 8.70 -8.36 9.96
C GLU A 15 7.33 -7.69 9.90
N ASP A 16 7.19 -6.53 10.55
CA ASP A 16 5.99 -5.71 10.49
C ASP A 16 5.81 -5.12 9.08
N PHE A 17 6.90 -4.71 8.42
CA PHE A 17 6.87 -4.25 7.03
C PHE A 17 6.35 -5.34 6.10
N THR A 18 6.95 -6.54 6.18
CA THR A 18 6.53 -7.69 5.37
C THR A 18 5.04 -8.00 5.59
N THR A 19 4.61 -8.04 6.86
CA THR A 19 3.19 -8.28 7.19
C THR A 19 2.29 -7.21 6.60
N LEU A 20 2.67 -5.93 6.69
CA LEU A 20 1.87 -4.82 6.19
C LEU A 20 1.76 -4.83 4.67
N ILE A 21 2.87 -5.05 3.95
CA ILE A 21 2.85 -5.03 2.48
C ILE A 21 2.11 -6.23 1.91
N ASP A 22 2.25 -7.41 2.52
CA ASP A 22 1.48 -8.62 2.16
C ASP A 22 -0.02 -8.42 2.41
N ASP A 23 -0.38 -7.81 3.54
CA ASP A 23 -1.78 -7.50 3.86
C ASP A 23 -2.38 -6.48 2.89
N VAL A 24 -1.63 -5.44 2.53
CA VAL A 24 -2.07 -4.44 1.55
C VAL A 24 -2.25 -5.07 0.18
N GLU A 25 -1.30 -5.89 -0.28
CA GLU A 25 -1.41 -6.59 -1.57
C GLU A 25 -2.64 -7.52 -1.58
N THR A 26 -2.78 -8.38 -0.58
CA THR A 26 -3.80 -9.45 -0.60
C THR A 26 -5.21 -8.95 -0.24
N LYS A 27 -5.34 -8.07 0.76
CA LYS A 27 -6.64 -7.65 1.30
C LYS A 27 -7.20 -6.41 0.61
N ILE A 28 -6.35 -5.61 -0.02
CA ILE A 28 -6.76 -4.39 -0.71
C ILE A 28 -6.61 -4.59 -2.22
N PHE A 29 -5.38 -4.69 -2.73
CA PHE A 29 -5.16 -4.77 -4.18
C PHE A 29 -5.72 -6.05 -4.81
N GLY A 30 -5.68 -7.18 -4.10
CA GLY A 30 -6.27 -8.45 -4.56
C GLY A 30 -7.80 -8.50 -4.48
N ARG A 31 -8.44 -7.54 -3.80
CA ARG A 31 -9.89 -7.54 -3.55
C ARG A 31 -10.66 -6.46 -4.29
N PHE A 32 -10.02 -5.34 -4.63
CA PHE A 32 -10.66 -4.18 -5.22
C PHE A 32 -10.02 -3.79 -6.55
N ASP A 33 -10.86 -3.27 -7.45
CA ASP A 33 -10.47 -2.82 -8.79
C ASP A 33 -9.78 -1.44 -8.75
N ASP A 34 -9.19 -1.06 -9.89
CA ASP A 34 -8.36 0.14 -10.03
C ASP A 34 -9.11 1.46 -9.83
N GLU A 35 -10.44 1.46 -10.01
CA GLU A 35 -11.32 2.60 -9.78
C GLU A 35 -11.55 2.88 -8.29
N ALA A 36 -11.14 1.97 -7.39
CA ALA A 36 -11.32 2.15 -5.96
C ALA A 36 -10.48 3.32 -5.44
N HIS A 37 -11.15 4.26 -4.77
CA HIS A 37 -10.51 5.38 -4.11
C HIS A 37 -9.89 4.98 -2.77
N VAL A 38 -8.71 5.52 -2.49
CA VAL A 38 -8.03 5.42 -1.20
C VAL A 38 -8.06 6.79 -0.53
N TYR A 39 -8.70 6.86 0.63
CA TYR A 39 -8.78 8.04 1.49
C TYR A 39 -7.96 7.80 2.75
N PRO A 40 -6.65 8.11 2.74
CA PRO A 40 -5.79 7.84 3.87
C PRO A 40 -6.11 8.75 5.06
N GLY A 41 -5.71 8.32 6.27
CA GLY A 41 -5.87 9.13 7.48
C GLY A 41 -5.08 10.45 7.46
N HIS A 42 -4.08 10.55 6.59
CA HIS A 42 -3.30 11.75 6.32
C HIS A 42 -2.74 11.75 4.89
N GLY A 43 -2.39 12.93 4.36
CA GLY A 43 -1.86 13.06 2.99
C GLY A 43 -2.95 13.33 1.95
N SER A 44 -2.63 13.09 0.69
CA SER A 44 -3.58 13.25 -0.43
C SER A 44 -4.34 11.96 -0.71
N ASP A 45 -5.50 12.07 -1.34
CA ASP A 45 -6.25 10.93 -1.86
C ASP A 45 -5.53 10.31 -3.08
N THR A 46 -5.80 9.04 -3.34
CA THR A 46 -5.35 8.34 -4.55
C THR A 46 -6.38 7.29 -4.99
N THR A 47 -6.06 6.51 -6.02
CA THR A 47 -6.83 5.33 -6.44
C THR A 47 -5.92 4.12 -6.51
N LEU A 48 -6.48 2.92 -6.40
CA LEU A 48 -5.68 1.71 -6.53
C LEU A 48 -5.01 1.60 -7.91
N GLY A 49 -5.65 2.09 -8.98
CA GLY A 49 -5.05 2.11 -10.32
C GLY A 49 -3.79 2.95 -10.43
N VAL A 50 -3.72 4.08 -9.71
CA VAL A 50 -2.51 4.92 -9.66
C VAL A 50 -1.39 4.20 -8.91
N GLU A 51 -1.72 3.49 -7.83
CA GLU A 51 -0.72 2.90 -6.93
C GLU A 51 -0.26 1.49 -7.34
N ARG A 52 -1.12 0.67 -7.95
CA ARG A 52 -0.87 -0.75 -8.25
C ARG A 52 0.43 -1.03 -9.00
N PRO A 53 0.82 -0.24 -10.03
CA PRO A 53 2.08 -0.46 -10.74
C PRO A 53 3.33 -0.39 -9.85
N HIS A 54 3.22 0.21 -8.66
CA HIS A 54 4.32 0.43 -7.74
C HIS A 54 4.47 -0.65 -6.66
N LEU A 55 3.57 -1.63 -6.58
CA LEU A 55 3.64 -2.67 -5.54
C LEU A 55 4.99 -3.40 -5.50
N GLN A 56 5.49 -3.81 -6.66
CA GLN A 56 6.79 -4.48 -6.76
C GLN A 56 7.94 -3.56 -6.34
N GLU A 57 7.90 -2.29 -6.75
CA GLU A 57 8.91 -1.29 -6.37
C GLU A 57 8.97 -1.13 -4.85
N TRP A 58 7.82 -1.12 -4.18
CA TRP A 58 7.75 -0.98 -2.73
C TRP A 58 8.28 -2.21 -2.01
N GLN A 59 7.98 -3.41 -2.50
CA GLN A 59 8.51 -4.67 -1.97
C GLN A 59 10.04 -4.73 -2.10
N GLU A 60 10.57 -4.35 -3.27
CA GLU A 60 12.01 -4.33 -3.53
C GLU A 60 12.75 -3.26 -2.73
N ARG A 61 12.11 -2.10 -2.50
CA ARG A 61 12.67 -1.02 -1.67
C ARG A 61 12.79 -1.42 -0.20
N GLY A 62 11.86 -2.24 0.30
CA GLY A 62 11.87 -2.72 1.68
C GLY A 62 11.54 -1.63 2.73
N TRP A 63 12.04 -1.86 3.95
CA TRP A 63 11.78 -1.07 5.17
C TRP A 63 12.71 0.14 5.32
#